data_AF-A0A6I8LNT2-F1
#
_entry.id   AF-A0A6I8LNT2-F1
#
_cell.length_a   1.000
_cell.length_b   1.000
_cell.length_c   1.000
_cell.angle_alpha   90.00
_cell.angle_beta   90.00
_cell.angle_gamma   90.00
#
_symmetry.space_group_name_H-M   'P 1'
#
loop_
_entity.id
_entity.type
_entity.pdbx_description
1 polymer ?
#
loop_
_entity_poly.entity_id
_entity_poly.type
_entity_poly.pdbx_seq_one_letter_code
_entity_poly.pdbx_strand_id
1 'polypeptide(L)'
;MNPDTSSVRWRASIALAVGGDGPVSSIVESDHGSEGSAREWIERKLPGTRFPAWIPAARRADGVELFGRVARGRVVTGRLLPTWESEATQVWHADRAGDQVSWRRCAAETD
;
A
#
# COMPACT_ATOMS: atom_id res chain seq x y z
N MET A 1 8.45 -29.18 -16.25
CA MET A 1 7.73 -28.23 -15.38
C MET A 1 8.72 -27.78 -14.31
N ASN A 2 9.18 -26.53 -14.36
CA ASN A 2 10.02 -25.96 -13.31
C ASN A 2 9.10 -25.20 -12.33
N PRO A 3 9.38 -25.23 -11.02
CA PRO A 3 8.52 -24.63 -10.01
C PRO A 3 8.49 -23.11 -10.18
N ASP A 4 7.30 -22.53 -10.01
CA ASP A 4 7.02 -21.10 -9.92
C ASP A 4 8.15 -20.35 -9.19
N THR A 5 8.95 -19.57 -9.91
CA THR A 5 9.89 -18.62 -9.32
C THR A 5 9.14 -17.37 -8.87
N SER A 6 8.24 -17.52 -7.89
CA SER A 6 7.66 -16.39 -7.17
C SER A 6 8.76 -15.73 -6.34
N SER A 7 9.50 -14.80 -6.94
CA SER A 7 10.52 -14.04 -6.21
C SER A 7 9.85 -13.13 -5.19
N VAL A 8 10.44 -13.03 -4.00
CA VAL A 8 10.02 -12.06 -2.98
C VAL A 8 10.05 -10.66 -3.59
N ARG A 9 8.97 -9.90 -3.34
CA ARG A 9 8.77 -8.52 -3.79
C ARG A 9 8.23 -7.69 -2.64
N TRP A 10 8.26 -6.38 -2.85
CA TRP A 10 7.66 -5.39 -1.97
C TRP A 10 6.60 -4.63 -2.73
N ARG A 11 5.37 -4.60 -2.22
CA ARG A 11 4.30 -3.81 -2.80
C ARG A 11 4.14 -2.54 -2.01
N ALA A 12 4.31 -1.41 -2.70
CA ALA A 12 3.88 -0.11 -2.24
C ALA A 12 2.45 0.15 -2.71
N SER A 13 1.59 0.67 -1.85
CA SER A 13 0.27 1.15 -2.23
C SER A 13 -0.07 2.47 -1.54
N ILE A 14 -0.89 3.28 -2.20
CA ILE A 14 -1.61 4.37 -1.52
C ILE A 14 -3.04 3.88 -1.36
N ALA A 15 -3.53 3.90 -0.14
CA ALA A 15 -4.84 3.40 0.24
C ALA A 15 -5.67 4.49 0.93
N LEU A 16 -6.98 4.26 0.93
CA LEU A 16 -7.95 5.04 1.67
C LEU A 16 -8.20 4.39 3.02
N ALA A 17 -8.15 5.16 4.09
CA ALA A 17 -8.63 4.76 5.41
C ALA A 17 -9.86 5.60 5.78
N VAL A 18 -10.75 5.04 6.60
CA VAL A 18 -11.89 5.75 7.18
C VAL A 18 -11.79 5.62 8.70
N GLY A 19 -11.71 6.75 9.41
CA GLY A 19 -11.72 6.75 10.88
C GLY A 19 -10.53 6.08 11.56
N GLY A 20 -9.46 5.75 10.83
CA GLY A 20 -8.25 5.10 11.36
C GLY A 20 -8.29 3.57 11.41
N ASP A 21 -9.39 2.93 11.01
CA ASP A 21 -9.60 1.47 11.11
C ASP A 21 -8.96 0.65 9.96
N GLY A 22 -7.80 1.10 9.46
CA GLY A 22 -7.07 0.40 8.39
C GLY A 22 -7.56 0.72 6.96
N PRO A 23 -6.95 0.09 5.94
CA PRO A 23 -7.27 0.34 4.55
C PRO A 23 -8.64 -0.20 4.17
N VAL A 24 -9.47 0.66 3.60
CA VAL A 24 -10.69 0.25 2.90
C VAL A 24 -10.36 -0.26 1.50
N SER A 25 -9.41 0.39 0.81
CA SER A 25 -8.96 -0.03 -0.52
C SER A 25 -7.67 0.68 -0.97
N SER A 26 -6.83 -0.02 -1.74
CA SER A 26 -5.72 0.58 -2.49
C SER A 26 -6.24 1.32 -3.72
N ILE A 27 -5.83 2.58 -3.90
CA ILE A 27 -6.16 3.38 -5.11
C ILE A 27 -5.06 3.31 -6.17
N VAL A 28 -3.84 3.02 -5.77
CA VAL A 28 -2.70 2.81 -6.67
C VAL A 28 -1.70 1.88 -5.99
N GLU A 29 -1.10 0.99 -6.79
CA GLU A 29 -0.11 0.02 -6.34
C GLU A 29 1.12 0.05 -7.25
N SER A 30 2.27 -0.34 -6.70
CA SER A 30 3.54 -0.48 -7.41
C SER A 30 4.36 -1.60 -6.77
N ASP A 31 4.92 -2.48 -7.61
CA ASP A 31 5.75 -3.61 -7.18
C ASP A 31 7.24 -3.28 -7.29
N HIS A 32 8.00 -3.69 -6.29
CA HIS A 32 9.39 -3.32 -6.10
C HIS A 32 10.27 -4.51 -5.71
N GLY A 33 11.57 -4.42 -6.03
CA GLY A 33 12.56 -5.44 -5.66
C GLY A 33 13.04 -5.35 -4.21
N SER A 34 12.84 -4.22 -3.52
CA SER A 34 13.32 -4.00 -2.15
C SER A 34 12.39 -3.10 -1.36
N GLU A 35 12.42 -3.20 -0.02
CA GLU A 35 11.65 -2.33 0.88
C GLU A 35 11.98 -0.86 0.64
N GLY A 36 13.28 -0.53 0.55
CA GLY A 36 13.73 0.85 0.35
C GLY A 36 13.15 1.49 -0.90
N SER A 37 13.19 0.78 -2.03
CA SER A 37 12.60 1.31 -3.28
C SER A 37 11.08 1.47 -3.23
N ALA A 38 10.38 0.61 -2.49
CA ALA A 38 8.95 0.75 -2.25
C ALA A 38 8.63 1.97 -1.36
N ARG A 39 9.43 2.20 -0.31
CA ARG A 39 9.28 3.35 0.59
C ARG A 39 9.61 4.67 -0.11
N GLU A 40 10.68 4.73 -0.88
CA GLU A 40 11.02 5.89 -1.70
C GLU A 40 9.91 6.23 -2.70
N TRP A 41 9.24 5.21 -3.25
CA TRP A 41 8.10 5.45 -4.13
C TRP A 41 6.95 6.13 -3.39
N ILE A 42 6.63 5.68 -2.17
CA ILE A 42 5.60 6.30 -1.32
C ILE A 42 5.97 7.73 -0.97
N GLU A 43 7.22 7.98 -0.55
CA GLU A 43 7.73 9.31 -0.21
C GLU A 43 7.56 10.31 -1.37
N ARG A 44 7.75 9.87 -2.60
CA ARG A 44 7.56 10.71 -3.79
C ARG A 44 6.09 10.85 -4.19
N LYS A 45 5.30 9.79 -4.05
CA LYS A 45 3.94 9.70 -4.62
C LYS A 45 2.88 10.25 -3.66
N LEU A 46 2.94 9.91 -2.38
CA LEU A 46 1.89 10.20 -1.40
C LEU A 46 1.63 11.70 -1.20
N PRO A 47 2.65 12.58 -1.07
CA PRO A 47 2.41 14.01 -0.90
C PRO A 47 1.70 14.67 -2.10
N GLY A 48 1.96 14.18 -3.31
CA GLY A 48 1.31 14.66 -4.53
C GLY A 48 -0.06 14.04 -4.81
N THR A 49 -0.44 12.97 -4.09
CA THR A 49 -1.65 12.21 -4.40
C THR A 49 -2.89 12.93 -3.91
N ARG A 50 -3.90 12.98 -4.78
CA ARG A 50 -5.21 13.56 -4.50
C ARG A 50 -6.24 12.46 -4.33
N PHE A 51 -7.29 12.73 -3.57
CA PHE A 51 -8.45 11.85 -3.52
C PHE A 51 -9.03 11.65 -4.92
N PRO A 52 -9.42 10.41 -5.27
CA PRO A 52 -10.18 10.16 -6.49
C PRO A 52 -11.42 11.05 -6.59
N ALA A 53 -11.81 11.42 -7.81
CA ALA A 53 -12.90 12.36 -8.07
C ALA A 53 -14.26 11.88 -7.53
N TRP A 54 -14.44 10.56 -7.39
CA TRP A 54 -15.65 9.96 -6.84
C TRP A 54 -15.78 10.08 -5.31
N ILE A 55 -14.75 10.56 -4.60
CA ILE A 55 -14.81 10.84 -3.16
C ILE A 55 -15.17 12.33 -2.97
N PRO A 56 -16.41 12.64 -2.56
CA PRO A 56 -16.86 14.02 -2.37
C PRO A 56 -16.10 14.71 -1.23
N ALA A 57 -15.98 16.03 -1.28
CA ALA A 57 -15.31 16.81 -0.23
C ALA A 57 -15.95 16.61 1.16
N ALA A 58 -17.28 16.45 1.23
CA ALA A 58 -17.99 16.18 2.48
C ALA A 58 -17.48 14.89 3.16
N ARG A 59 -17.27 13.81 2.41
CA ARG A 59 -16.72 12.55 2.94
C ARG A 59 -15.30 12.69 3.46
N ARG A 60 -14.51 13.62 2.93
CA ARG A 60 -13.14 13.89 3.42
C ARG A 60 -13.17 14.52 4.81
N ALA A 61 -14.20 15.31 5.10
CA ALA A 61 -14.41 15.88 6.44
C ALA A 61 -14.85 14.82 7.47
N ASP A 62 -15.39 13.68 7.01
CA ASP A 62 -15.79 12.54 7.85
C ASP A 62 -14.61 11.62 8.23
N GLY A 63 -13.36 12.09 8.10
CA GLY A 63 -12.16 11.34 8.48
C GLY A 63 -11.69 10.31 7.45
N VAL A 64 -11.99 10.55 6.16
CA VAL A 64 -11.39 9.79 5.05
C VAL A 64 -9.99 10.33 4.76
N GLU A 65 -8.98 9.47 4.86
CA GLU A 65 -7.58 9.85 4.72
C GLU A 65 -6.87 9.00 3.67
N LEU A 66 -5.80 9.56 3.08
CA LEU A 66 -4.87 8.83 2.24
C LEU A 66 -3.64 8.46 3.06
N PHE A 67 -3.23 7.20 2.97
CA PHE A 67 -1.99 6.74 3.58
C PHE A 67 -1.26 5.78 2.65
N GLY A 68 0.05 5.68 2.84
CA GLY A 68 0.89 4.72 2.15
C GLY A 68 1.00 3.42 2.92
N ARG A 69 1.11 2.29 2.22
CA ARG A 69 1.39 0.98 2.79
C ARG A 69 2.51 0.32 2.02
N VAL A 70 3.45 -0.31 2.73
CA VAL A 70 4.49 -1.15 2.13
C VAL A 70 4.44 -2.51 2.79
N ALA A 71 4.22 -3.55 1.97
CA ALA A 71 4.14 -4.93 2.43
C ALA A 71 5.04 -5.84 1.60
N ARG A 72 5.62 -6.83 2.27
CA ARG A 72 6.37 -7.90 1.63
C ARG A 72 5.43 -8.97 1.12
N GLY A 73 5.75 -9.58 0.00
CA GLY A 73 4.93 -10.63 -0.59
C GLY A 73 5.53 -11.20 -1.85
N ARG A 74 4.68 -11.82 -2.65
CA ARG A 74 5.08 -12.45 -3.91
C ARG A 74 3.97 -12.31 -4.95
N VAL A 75 4.37 -12.24 -6.21
CA VAL A 75 3.45 -12.38 -7.33
C VAL A 75 3.42 -13.87 -7.70
N VAL A 76 2.24 -14.47 -7.56
CA VAL A 76 1.98 -15.88 -7.92
C VAL A 76 1.46 -15.92 -9.35
N THR A 77 2.21 -16.57 -10.22
CA THR A 77 1.96 -16.65 -11.66
C THR A 77 1.24 -17.94 -12.10
N GLY A 78 1.02 -18.88 -11.19
CA GLY A 78 0.32 -20.15 -11.45
C GLY A 78 -1.22 -20.08 -11.52
N ARG A 79 -1.81 -18.88 -11.58
CA ARG A 79 -3.28 -18.66 -11.70
C ARG A 79 -3.60 -17.98 -13.03
N LEU A 80 -4.89 -17.96 -13.41
CA LEU A 80 -5.35 -17.34 -14.67
C LEU A 80 -4.88 -15.88 -14.81
N LEU A 81 -4.76 -15.17 -13.68
CA LEU A 81 -4.16 -13.85 -13.58
C LEU A 81 -3.09 -13.86 -12.48
N PRO A 82 -1.93 -13.21 -12.70
CA PRO A 82 -0.93 -13.01 -11.66
C PRO A 82 -1.58 -12.39 -10.42
N THR A 83 -1.44 -13.06 -9.28
CA THR A 83 -2.08 -12.63 -8.03
C THR A 83 -1.00 -12.25 -7.03
N TRP A 84 -1.21 -11.14 -6.31
CA TRP A 84 -0.36 -10.78 -5.18
C TRP A 84 -0.77 -11.54 -3.94
N GLU A 85 0.20 -12.17 -3.28
CA GLU A 85 0.03 -12.75 -1.96
C GLU A 85 0.95 -12.02 -0.98
N SER A 86 0.34 -11.32 -0.02
CA SER A 86 1.08 -10.67 1.07
C SER A 86 1.61 -11.73 2.03
N GLU A 87 2.83 -11.53 2.53
CA GLU A 87 3.33 -12.31 3.66
C GLU A 87 2.67 -11.80 4.96
N ALA A 88 2.41 -12.70 5.90
CA ALA A 88 1.90 -12.39 7.24
C ALA A 88 3.02 -11.83 8.15
N THR A 89 3.70 -10.78 7.66
CA THR A 89 4.81 -10.10 8.32
C THR A 89 4.47 -8.65 8.58
N GLN A 90 5.26 -7.97 9.41
CA GLN A 90 5.11 -6.53 9.65
C GLN A 90 5.01 -5.74 8.34
N VAL A 91 4.14 -4.74 8.35
CA VAL A 91 3.94 -3.80 7.25
C VAL A 91 4.32 -2.40 7.70
N TRP A 92 4.65 -1.56 6.75
CA TRP A 92 4.89 -0.14 7.00
C TRP A 92 3.69 0.67 6.57
N HIS A 93 3.18 1.52 7.45
CA HIS A 93 2.22 2.56 7.12
C HIS A 93 2.93 3.91 7.05
N ALA A 94 2.55 4.72 6.07
CA ALA A 94 3.04 6.08 5.87
C ALA A 94 1.85 7.05 5.95
N ASP A 95 1.86 7.91 6.95
CA ASP A 95 0.89 8.99 7.05
C ASP A 95 1.44 10.23 6.35
N ARG A 96 0.57 10.99 5.68
CA ARG A 96 0.97 12.24 5.05
C ARG A 96 1.15 13.34 6.09
N ALA A 97 2.31 13.98 6.10
CA ALA A 97 2.65 15.12 6.98
C ALA A 97 3.10 16.30 6.12
N GLY A 98 2.13 17.03 5.54
CA GLY A 98 2.40 18.10 4.57
C GLY A 98 3.02 17.55 3.28
N ASP A 99 4.26 17.95 3.02
CA ASP A 99 5.08 17.51 1.87
C ASP A 99 5.97 16.30 2.20
N GLN A 100 5.95 15.83 3.44
CA GLN A 100 6.69 14.67 3.90
C GLN A 100 5.74 13.53 4.29
N VAL A 101 6.32 12.38 4.61
CA VAL A 101 5.60 11.22 5.14
C VAL A 101 6.17 10.82 6.50
N SER A 102 5.28 10.43 7.41
CA SER A 102 5.65 9.86 8.70
C SER A 102 5.46 8.35 8.65
N TRP A 103 6.50 7.59 8.97
CA TRP A 103 6.48 6.14 8.90
C TRP A 103 6.18 5.51 10.25
N ARG A 104 5.30 4.51 10.26
CA ARG A 104 5.01 3.66 11.42
C ARG A 104 5.03 2.19 11.01
N ARG A 105 5.56 1.33 11.88
CA ARG A 105 5.44 -0.13 11.70
C ARG A 105 4.12 -0.60 12.29
N CYS A 106 3.41 -1.43 11.54
CA CYS A 106 2.16 -2.05 11.95
C CYS A 106 2.29 -3.57 11.88
N ALA A 107 1.53 -4.28 12.71
CA ALA A 107 1.35 -5.70 12.54
C ALA A 107 0.74 -5.98 11.15
N ALA A 108 1.00 -7.16 10.61
CA ALA A 108 0.24 -7.61 9.44
C ALA A 108 -1.24 -7.61 9.82
N GLU A 109 -2.07 -6.98 9.00
CA GLU A 109 -3.52 -7.12 9.15
C GLU A 109 -3.85 -8.57 8.80
N THR A 110 -4.38 -9.30 9.78
CA THR A 110 -4.96 -10.63 9.54
C THR A 110 -6.30 -10.38 8.88
N ASP A 111 -6.42 -10.77 7.61
CA ASP A 111 -7.69 -10.81 6.87
C ASP A 111 -8.72 -11.70 7.58
#